data_AF-A0A9P7FM16-F1
#
_entry.id   AF-A0A9P7FM16-F1
#
_cell.length_a   1.000
_cell.length_b   1.000
_cell.length_c   1.000
_cell.angle_alpha   90.00
_cell.angle_beta   90.00
_cell.angle_gamma   90.00
#
_symmetry.space_group_name_H-M   'P 1'
#
loop_
_entity.id
_entity.type
_entity.pdbx_description
1 polymer ?
#
loop_
_entity_poly.entity_id
_entity_poly.type
_entity_poly.pdbx_seq_one_letter_code
_entity_poly.pdbx_strand_id
1 'polypeptide(L)'
;GQVWKATCDIEGTGGVVALKQSRVSSKVSRPLLQYKVRIVKLMEGHRVFPKLHAYARIPHFECIAMELHGPNLWDLKKKNHTFSTRNVLVIAKQMVSNTTPQLA
;
A
#
# COMPACT_ATOMS: atom_id res chain seq x y z
N GLY A 1 -5.77 1.29 12.24
CA GLY A 1 -6.54 1.30 10.98
C GLY A 1 -6.57 -0.10 10.39
N GLN A 2 -7.62 -0.43 9.65
CA GLN A 2 -7.82 -1.72 8.98
C GLN A 2 -7.57 -1.58 7.47
N VAL A 3 -7.26 -2.68 6.80
CA VAL A 3 -7.12 -2.74 5.33
C VAL A 3 -8.12 -3.75 4.80
N TRP A 4 -8.89 -3.33 3.81
CA TRP A 4 -9.93 -4.12 3.17
C TRP A 4 -9.60 -4.32 1.70
N LYS A 5 -9.99 -5.47 1.15
CA LYS A 5 -10.12 -5.62 -0.29
C LYS A 5 -11.44 -4.97 -0.70
N ALA A 6 -11.39 -4.03 -1.63
CA ALA A 6 -12.56 -3.31 -2.11
C ALA A 6 -12.58 -3.29 -3.64
N THR A 7 -13.76 -3.11 -4.22
CA THR A 7 -13.93 -2.87 -5.65
C THR A 7 -14.12 -1.38 -5.86
N CYS A 8 -13.44 -0.81 -6.85
CA CYS A 8 -13.61 0.56 -7.29
C CYS A 8 -14.16 0.57 -8.73
N ASP A 9 -15.34 1.16 -8.89
CA ASP A 9 -15.88 1.50 -10.21
C ASP A 9 -15.37 2.88 -10.62
N ILE A 10 -14.08 2.97 -10.90
CA ILE A 10 -13.52 4.13 -11.58
C ILE A 10 -13.82 3.91 -13.06
N GLU A 11 -14.72 4.70 -13.63
CA GLU A 11 -15.03 4.72 -15.08
C GLU A 11 -15.51 3.38 -15.67
N GLY A 12 -16.18 2.53 -14.86
CA GLY A 12 -16.78 1.27 -15.33
C GLY A 12 -15.82 0.08 -15.43
N THR A 13 -14.56 0.23 -15.02
CA THR A 13 -13.52 -0.80 -15.19
C THR A 13 -13.39 -1.80 -14.02
N GLY A 14 -14.28 -1.75 -13.01
CA GLY A 14 -14.39 -2.79 -11.96
C GLY A 14 -13.06 -3.17 -11.28
N GLY A 15 -12.21 -2.19 -10.98
CA GLY A 15 -10.87 -2.43 -10.46
C GLY A 15 -10.88 -2.90 -9.00
N VAL A 16 -9.97 -3.80 -8.63
CA VAL A 16 -9.84 -4.24 -7.23
C VAL A 16 -8.72 -3.45 -6.55
N VAL A 17 -9.01 -2.87 -5.38
CA VAL A 17 -8.10 -2.02 -4.61
C VAL A 17 -7.98 -2.46 -3.16
N ALA A 18 -6.88 -2.09 -2.53
CA ALA A 18 -6.71 -2.13 -1.08
C ALA A 18 -7.20 -0.81 -0.48
N LEU A 19 -8.27 -0.85 0.32
CA LEU A 19 -8.81 0.29 1.05
C LEU A 19 -8.32 0.26 2.49
N LYS A 20 -7.41 1.15 2.85
CA LYS A 20 -7.00 1.33 4.24
C LYS A 20 -7.81 2.44 4.89
N GLN A 21 -8.47 2.09 5.99
CA GLN A 21 -9.32 2.97 6.77
C GLN A 21 -8.78 3.12 8.19
N SER A 22 -8.78 4.33 8.74
CA SER A 22 -8.47 4.56 10.15
C SER A 22 -9.40 5.57 10.76
N ARG A 23 -9.83 5.31 12.00
CA ARG A 23 -10.58 6.26 12.78
C ARG A 23 -9.70 7.48 13.09
N VAL A 24 -10.24 8.67 12.90
CA VAL A 24 -9.59 9.94 13.23
C VAL A 24 -10.64 10.97 13.61
N SER A 25 -10.38 11.75 14.66
CA SER A 25 -11.27 12.87 15.02
C SER A 25 -11.23 13.96 13.95
N SER A 26 -12.36 14.63 13.72
CA SER A 26 -12.45 15.81 12.85
C SER A 26 -11.56 16.96 13.33
N LYS A 27 -11.27 17.02 14.63
CA LYS A 27 -10.40 18.04 15.24
C LYS A 27 -8.92 17.87 14.92
N VAL A 28 -8.50 16.69 14.42
CA VAL A 28 -7.09 16.45 14.11
C VAL A 28 -6.72 17.17 12.82
N SER A 29 -5.78 18.12 12.89
CA SER A 29 -5.31 18.88 11.71
C SER A 29 -4.36 18.09 10.81
N ARG A 30 -3.54 17.21 11.40
CA ARG A 30 -2.53 16.41 10.68
C ARG A 30 -2.69 14.91 10.94
N PRO A 31 -3.65 14.26 10.29
CA PRO A 31 -3.86 12.85 10.48
C PRO A 31 -2.74 11.98 9.89
N LEU A 32 -2.62 10.76 10.41
CA LEU A 32 -1.55 9.83 10.04
C LEU A 32 -1.67 9.32 8.60
N LEU A 33 -2.88 9.10 8.04
CA LEU A 33 -2.96 8.64 6.66
C LEU A 33 -2.65 9.75 5.68
N GLN A 34 -3.02 11.00 5.97
CA GLN A 34 -2.64 12.14 5.15
C GLN A 34 -1.11 12.23 4.98
N TYR A 35 -0.34 12.02 6.05
CA TYR A 35 1.13 11.99 5.96
C TYR A 35 1.62 10.86 5.05
N LYS A 36 1.06 9.65 5.19
CA LYS A 36 1.41 8.50 4.33
C LYS A 36 1.07 8.75 2.87
N VAL A 37 -0.08 9.34 2.59
CA VAL A 37 -0.49 9.74 1.23
C VAL A 37 0.54 10.67 0.60
N ARG A 38 1.01 11.68 1.35
CA ARG A 38 2.02 12.62 0.82
C ARG A 38 3.31 11.90 0.47
N ILE A 39 3.81 11.02 1.34
CA ILE A 39 5.03 10.24 1.05
C ILE A 39 4.82 9.34 -0.19
N VAL A 40 3.71 8.61 -0.24
CA VAL A 40 3.45 7.70 -1.36
C VAL A 40 3.29 8.47 -2.67
N LYS A 41 2.64 9.63 -2.66
CA LYS A 41 2.54 10.53 -3.83
C LYS A 41 3.90 11.07 -4.27
N LEU A 42 4.78 11.43 -3.33
CA LEU A 42 6.15 11.85 -3.67
C LEU A 42 6.97 10.73 -4.32
N MET A 43 6.61 9.47 -4.03
CA MET A 43 7.23 8.27 -4.59
C MET A 43 6.47 7.71 -5.80
N GLU A 44 5.48 8.42 -6.32
CA GLU A 44 4.68 7.97 -7.45
C GLU A 44 5.54 7.86 -8.71
N GLY A 45 5.33 6.80 -9.49
CA GLY A 45 6.19 6.44 -10.63
C GLY A 45 7.29 5.44 -10.28
N HIS A 46 7.60 5.24 -9.00
CA HIS A 46 8.54 4.19 -8.57
C HIS A 46 7.83 2.85 -8.42
N ARG A 47 8.32 1.79 -9.08
CA ARG A 47 7.72 0.43 -9.11
C ARG A 47 7.58 -0.26 -7.73
N VAL A 48 8.10 0.35 -6.68
CA VAL A 48 8.19 -0.23 -5.32
C VAL A 48 7.07 0.27 -4.43
N PHE A 49 6.53 1.44 -4.73
CA PHE A 49 5.45 2.02 -3.96
C PHE A 49 4.11 1.74 -4.64
N PRO A 50 3.07 1.40 -3.87
CA PRO A 50 1.77 1.08 -4.42
C PRO A 50 1.19 2.30 -5.13
N LYS A 51 0.58 2.09 -6.30
CA LYS A 51 -0.16 3.16 -6.96
C LYS A 51 -1.29 3.66 -6.04
N LEU A 52 -1.40 4.98 -5.91
CA LEU A 52 -2.48 5.60 -5.15
C LEU A 52 -3.66 5.86 -6.08
N HIS A 53 -4.86 5.38 -5.71
CA HIS A 53 -6.08 5.66 -6.49
C HIS A 53 -6.86 6.83 -5.90
N ALA A 54 -7.04 6.85 -4.58
CA ALA A 54 -7.81 7.90 -3.94
C ALA A 54 -7.39 8.09 -2.47
N TYR A 55 -7.67 9.28 -1.97
CA TYR A 55 -7.62 9.60 -0.56
C TYR A 55 -8.85 10.42 -0.20
N ALA A 56 -9.51 10.07 0.88
CA ALA A 56 -10.69 10.77 1.37
C ALA A 56 -10.65 10.90 2.89
N ARG A 57 -11.17 12.01 3.36
CA ARG A 57 -11.50 12.23 4.77
C ARG A 57 -13.00 12.33 4.89
N ILE A 58 -13.59 11.41 5.64
CA ILE A 58 -15.02 11.35 5.92
C ILE A 58 -15.22 11.55 7.43
N PRO A 59 -16.44 11.84 7.91
CA PRO A 59 -16.69 11.98 9.35
C PRO A 59 -16.12 10.78 10.13
N HIS A 60 -15.25 11.08 11.09
CA HIS A 60 -14.57 10.13 11.96
C HIS A 60 -13.57 9.16 11.32
N PHE A 61 -13.32 9.23 10.01
CA PHE A 61 -12.39 8.32 9.34
C PHE A 61 -11.55 8.99 8.26
N GLU A 62 -10.36 8.43 8.08
CA GLU A 62 -9.54 8.62 6.88
C GLU A 62 -9.43 7.32 6.12
N CYS A 63 -9.58 7.44 4.81
CA CYS A 63 -9.56 6.35 3.86
C CYS A 63 -8.54 6.63 2.77
N ILE A 64 -7.79 5.59 2.40
CA ILE A 64 -6.86 5.62 1.27
C ILE A 64 -7.11 4.36 0.44
N ALA A 65 -7.35 4.53 -0.86
CA ALA A 65 -7.46 3.45 -1.82
C ALA A 65 -6.15 3.36 -2.60
N MET A 66 -5.53 2.19 -2.60
CA MET A 66 -4.25 1.93 -3.27
C MET A 66 -4.26 0.58 -3.98
N GLU A 67 -3.26 0.36 -4.81
CA GLU A 67 -3.04 -0.89 -5.52
C GLU A 67 -3.08 -2.11 -4.58
N LEU A 68 -3.90 -3.10 -4.92
CA LEU A 68 -3.97 -4.35 -4.18
C LEU A 68 -2.77 -5.24 -4.53
N HIS A 69 -1.99 -5.57 -3.51
CA HIS A 69 -0.89 -6.51 -3.64
C HIS A 69 -1.29 -7.93 -3.21
N GLY A 70 -0.43 -8.90 -3.53
CA GLY A 70 -0.55 -10.27 -3.03
C GLY A 70 -0.32 -10.39 -1.51
N PRO A 71 -0.29 -11.64 -1.00
CA PRO A 71 -0.02 -11.90 0.41
C PRO A 71 1.32 -11.31 0.85
N ASN A 72 1.38 -10.83 2.09
CA ASN A 72 2.65 -10.40 2.66
C ASN A 72 3.57 -11.60 2.94
N LEU A 73 4.86 -11.34 3.15
CA LEU A 73 5.85 -12.40 3.40
C LEU A 73 5.54 -13.22 4.66
N TRP A 74 4.86 -12.65 5.65
CA TRP A 74 4.48 -13.36 6.87
C TRP A 74 3.41 -14.42 6.59
N ASP A 75 2.41 -14.08 5.79
CA ASP A 75 1.35 -15.00 5.37
C ASP A 75 1.89 -16.11 4.46
N LEU A 76 2.84 -15.77 3.56
CA LEU A 76 3.55 -16.77 2.76
C LEU A 76 4.39 -17.72 3.63
N LYS A 77 5.06 -17.21 4.66
CA LYS A 77 5.82 -18.03 5.61
C LYS A 77 4.92 -18.99 6.37
N LYS A 78 3.74 -18.56 6.82
CA LYS A 78 2.78 -19.45 7.50
C LYS A 78 2.36 -20.62 6.61
N LYS A 79 2.19 -20.38 5.31
CA LYS A 79 1.82 -21.43 4.35
C LYS A 79 2.96 -22.41 4.06
N ASN A 80 4.19 -21.93 3.99
CA ASN A 80 5.35 -22.73 3.55
C ASN A 80 6.35 -23.08 4.67
N HIS A 81 6.06 -22.80 5.94
CA HIS A 81 6.92 -22.90 7.14
C HIS A 81 8.25 -22.12 7.09
N THR A 82 9.03 -22.28 6.03
CA THR A 82 10.32 -21.61 5.78
C THR A 82 10.44 -21.18 4.31
N PHE A 83 11.28 -20.19 4.05
CA PHE A 83 11.67 -19.83 2.69
C PHE A 83 12.95 -20.58 2.31
N SER A 84 13.03 -21.07 1.06
CA SER A 84 14.28 -21.60 0.53
C SER A 84 15.34 -20.50 0.43
N THR A 85 16.63 -20.88 0.53
CA THR A 85 17.76 -19.93 0.42
C THR A 85 17.70 -19.11 -0.87
N ARG A 86 17.29 -19.73 -1.98
CA ARG A 86 17.09 -19.06 -3.27
C ARG A 86 16.03 -17.96 -3.18
N ASN A 87 14.88 -18.23 -2.55
CA ASN A 87 13.82 -17.25 -2.39
C ASN A 87 14.25 -16.10 -1.46
N VAL A 88 14.97 -16.42 -0.37
CA VAL A 88 15.53 -15.40 0.53
C VAL A 88 16.49 -14.47 -0.22
N LEU A 89 17.38 -15.03 -1.06
CA LEU A 89 18.31 -14.23 -1.86
C LEU A 89 17.59 -13.31 -2.86
N VAL A 90 16.54 -13.80 -3.54
CA VAL A 90 15.73 -13.00 -4.47
C VAL A 90 15.05 -11.84 -3.73
N ILE A 91 14.42 -12.12 -2.58
CA ILE A 91 13.76 -11.10 -1.77
C ILE A 91 14.79 -10.07 -1.28
N ALA A 92 15.94 -10.50 -0.77
CA ALA A 92 17.00 -9.61 -0.31
C ALA A 92 17.53 -8.73 -1.45
N LYS A 93 17.79 -9.30 -2.63
CA LYS A 93 18.19 -8.54 -3.81
C LYS A 93 17.16 -7.49 -4.19
N GLN A 94 15.87 -7.83 -4.18
CA GLN A 94 14.79 -6.87 -4.45
C GLN A 94 14.77 -5.77 -3.40
N MET A 95 14.85 -6.08 -2.11
CA MET A 95 14.86 -5.08 -1.04
C MET A 95 16.01 -4.08 -1.16
N VAL A 96 17.20 -4.53 -1.56
CA VAL A 96 18.39 -3.66 -1.73
C VAL A 96 18.38 -2.88 -3.05
N SER A 97 17.96 -3.52 -4.15
CA SER A 97 17.94 -2.84 -5.47
C SER A 97 16.81 -1.82 -5.60
N ASN A 98 15.77 -1.95 -4.78
CA ASN A 98 14.60 -1.07 -4.78
C ASN A 98 14.83 0.27 -4.05
N THR A 99 16.04 0.51 -3.53
CA THR A 99 16.38 1.75 -2.79
C THR A 99 16.93 2.87 -3.67
N THR A 100 17.26 2.59 -4.93
CA THR A 100 17.82 3.59 -5.86
C THR A 100 16.67 4.19 -6.71
N PRO A 101 16.36 5.49 -6.58
CA PRO A 101 15.43 6.12 -7.50
C PRO A 101 16.06 6.04 -8.90
N GLN A 102 15.38 5.36 -9.81
CA GLN A 102 15.75 5.46 -11.22
C GLN A 102 15.35 6.86 -11.68
N LEU A 103 16.35 7.74 -11.79
CA LEU A 103 16.24 9.02 -12.48
C LEU A 103 15.77 8.70 -13.90
N ALA A 104 14.52 9.05 -14.19
CA ALA A 104 14.01 9.17 -15.55
C ALA A 104 14.60 10.42 -16.20
#